data_AF-A0A357KNU5-F1
#
_entry.id   AF-A0A357KNU5-F1
#
_cell.length_a   1.000
_cell.length_b   1.000
_cell.length_c   1.000
_cell.angle_alpha   90.00
_cell.angle_beta   90.00
_cell.angle_gamma   90.00
#
_symmetry.space_group_name_H-M   'P 1'
#
loop_
_entity.id
_entity.type
_entity.pdbx_description
1 polymer ?
#
loop_
_entity_poly.entity_id
_entity_poly.type
_entity_poly.pdbx_seq_one_letter_code
_entity_poly.pdbx_strand_id
1 'polypeptide(L)'
;MKFLLTLFAILLVAVVIANLAVTEPGYVLLSYGKSSIELPLIDFLVALLLLFFLSYLLIRFLLGLRRTPAGLKKLNANRKSTNSRKGLLQGLIEMAEGNWQKAEKHLVRSAGNSDLPVLSYLAAAHAAQRQENPDRRDDYLRMASQSDPKAEVAIGLAQAELQIRSKQFEEALATLQHLESQAPKHRFVKKLLARLHYEMKNWDALKTLIPDLRKQQTVTEKELLKFETATYAAQLRQTDSLKETESIWQSLSKDSRNQPQLAQHYFKALIRFGESEKAEQLLRKSLN
;
A
#
# COMPACT_ATOMS: atom_id res chain seq x y z
N MET A 1 26.00 13.81 -42.27
CA MET A 1 27.42 13.98 -42.69
C MET A 1 28.02 12.69 -43.27
N LYS A 2 28.24 11.63 -42.47
CA LYS A 2 28.90 10.39 -42.96
C LYS A 2 28.15 9.69 -44.12
N PHE A 3 26.82 9.69 -44.10
CA PHE A 3 25.98 9.08 -45.13
C PHE A 3 26.05 9.81 -46.50
N LEU A 4 26.07 11.15 -46.51
CA LEU A 4 26.22 11.92 -47.76
C LEU A 4 27.62 11.76 -48.36
N LEU A 5 28.66 11.72 -47.53
CA LEU A 5 30.04 11.50 -47.98
C LEU A 5 30.23 10.10 -48.57
N THR A 6 29.63 9.07 -47.97
CA THR A 6 29.64 7.72 -48.57
C THR A 6 28.86 7.67 -49.87
N LEU A 7 27.74 8.37 -49.99
CA LEU A 7 26.95 8.40 -51.22
C LEU A 7 27.70 9.12 -52.35
N PHE A 8 28.39 10.22 -52.03
CA PHE A 8 29.21 10.96 -52.98
C PHE A 8 30.44 10.14 -53.44
N ALA A 9 31.10 9.43 -52.53
CA ALA A 9 32.20 8.53 -52.87
C ALA A 9 31.76 7.36 -53.77
N ILE A 10 30.59 6.77 -53.49
CA ILE A 10 30.00 5.71 -54.33
C ILE A 10 29.67 6.25 -55.72
N LEU A 11 29.12 7.46 -55.83
CA LEU A 11 28.82 8.11 -57.11
C LEU A 11 30.10 8.33 -57.94
N LEU A 12 31.17 8.80 -57.31
CA LEU A 12 32.47 9.00 -57.96
C LEU A 12 33.06 7.69 -58.50
N VAL A 13 33.01 6.62 -57.69
CA VAL A 13 33.50 5.29 -58.10
C VAL A 13 32.63 4.72 -59.23
N ALA A 14 31.31 4.91 -59.18
CA ALA A 14 30.40 4.47 -60.25
C ALA A 14 30.68 5.19 -61.58
N VAL A 15 30.97 6.50 -61.56
CA VAL A 15 31.32 7.27 -62.76
C VAL A 15 32.65 6.81 -63.36
N VAL A 16 33.65 6.51 -62.53
CA VAL A 16 34.96 6.00 -62.99
C VAL A 16 34.82 4.59 -63.60
N ILE A 17 34.07 3.69 -62.96
CA ILE A 17 33.81 2.34 -63.49
C ILE A 17 33.02 2.40 -64.81
N ALA A 18 32.00 3.26 -64.89
CA ALA A 18 31.24 3.46 -66.11
C ALA A 18 32.11 4.00 -67.25
N ASN A 19 33.07 4.89 -66.96
CA ASN A 19 33.99 5.43 -67.95
C ASN A 19 34.99 4.39 -68.46
N LEU A 20 35.56 3.55 -67.58
CA LEU A 20 36.45 2.46 -68.00
C LEU A 20 35.75 1.37 -68.82
N ALA A 21 34.45 1.15 -68.60
CA ALA A 21 33.70 0.10 -69.28
C ALA A 21 33.28 0.46 -70.72
N VAL A 22 33.42 1.72 -71.13
CA VAL A 22 33.14 2.17 -72.51
C VAL A 22 34.28 1.82 -73.47
N THR A 23 35.49 1.61 -72.97
CA THR A 23 36.70 1.43 -73.81
C THR A 23 36.95 -0.03 -74.21
N GLU A 24 36.54 -1.00 -73.37
CA GLU A 24 36.65 -2.45 -73.60
C GLU A 24 35.41 -3.13 -72.97
N PRO A 25 34.37 -3.51 -73.75
CA PRO A 25 33.18 -4.15 -73.19
C PRO A 25 33.50 -5.59 -72.78
N GLY A 26 33.97 -5.79 -71.55
CA GLY A 26 34.09 -7.11 -70.94
C GLY A 26 32.71 -7.78 -70.83
N TYR A 27 32.68 -9.11 -70.92
CA TYR A 27 31.47 -9.91 -70.70
C TYR A 27 31.70 -10.94 -69.60
N VAL A 28 30.62 -11.30 -68.90
CA VAL A 28 30.59 -12.35 -67.89
C VAL A 28 29.82 -13.53 -68.47
N LEU A 29 30.50 -14.66 -68.60
CA LEU A 29 29.89 -15.92 -69.03
C LEU A 29 29.63 -16.79 -67.80
N LEU A 30 28.35 -16.96 -67.47
CA LEU A 30 27.90 -17.88 -66.44
C LEU A 30 27.46 -19.17 -67.12
N SER A 31 28.30 -20.22 -67.01
CA SER A 31 27.94 -21.55 -67.51
C SER A 31 27.47 -22.45 -66.36
N TYR A 32 26.32 -23.09 -66.55
CA TYR A 32 25.81 -24.12 -65.65
C TYR A 32 25.23 -25.26 -66.47
N GLY A 33 25.90 -26.43 -66.43
CA GLY A 33 25.53 -27.58 -67.25
C GLY A 33 25.71 -27.30 -68.75
N LYS A 34 24.62 -27.41 -69.53
CA LYS A 34 24.61 -27.15 -70.98
C LYS A 34 24.17 -25.74 -71.36
N SER A 35 23.85 -24.90 -70.37
CA SER A 35 23.36 -23.55 -70.60
C SER A 35 24.41 -22.54 -70.19
N SER A 36 24.76 -21.66 -71.12
CA SER A 36 25.64 -20.52 -70.89
C SER A 36 24.83 -19.25 -71.09
N ILE A 37 24.90 -18.36 -70.12
CA ILE A 37 24.30 -17.02 -70.21
C ILE A 37 25.47 -16.03 -70.28
N GLU A 38 25.52 -15.32 -71.40
CA GLU A 38 26.47 -14.22 -71.61
C GLU A 38 25.78 -12.91 -71.23
N LEU A 39 26.35 -12.20 -70.26
CA LEU A 39 25.86 -10.90 -69.81
C LEU A 39 26.99 -9.87 -69.97
N PRO A 40 26.68 -8.66 -70.45
CA PRO A 40 27.63 -7.54 -70.39
C PRO A 40 28.11 -7.32 -68.94
N LEU A 41 29.41 -7.08 -68.74
CA LEU A 41 30.01 -6.92 -67.41
C LEU A 41 29.32 -5.81 -66.61
N ILE A 42 28.93 -4.72 -67.28
CA ILE A 42 28.24 -3.58 -66.68
C ILE A 42 26.88 -4.01 -66.12
N ASP A 43 26.09 -4.74 -66.90
CA ASP A 43 24.75 -5.19 -66.50
C ASP A 43 24.84 -6.15 -65.30
N PHE A 44 25.84 -7.05 -65.31
CA PHE A 44 26.11 -7.94 -64.18
C PHE A 44 26.50 -7.16 -62.91
N LEU A 45 27.38 -6.16 -63.02
CA LEU A 45 27.79 -5.33 -61.89
C LEU A 45 26.63 -4.49 -61.34
N VAL A 46 25.78 -3.93 -62.21
CA VAL A 46 24.58 -3.19 -61.81
C VAL A 46 23.60 -4.11 -61.08
N ALA A 47 23.35 -5.31 -61.61
CA ALA A 47 22.47 -6.29 -60.99
C ALA A 47 22.99 -6.75 -59.62
N LEU A 48 24.30 -6.99 -59.49
CA LEU A 48 24.94 -7.35 -58.23
C LEU A 48 24.83 -6.24 -57.18
N LEU A 49 25.03 -4.99 -57.59
CA LEU A 49 24.91 -3.82 -56.72
C LEU A 49 23.46 -3.64 -56.25
N LEU A 50 22.49 -3.78 -57.16
CA LEU A 50 21.06 -3.77 -56.84
C LEU A 50 20.71 -4.86 -55.82
N LEU A 51 21.18 -6.10 -56.03
CA LEU A 51 20.96 -7.22 -55.11
C LEU A 51 21.57 -6.95 -53.73
N PHE A 52 22.79 -6.40 -53.68
CA PHE A 52 23.44 -6.02 -52.43
C PHE A 52 22.65 -4.92 -51.70
N PHE A 53 22.16 -3.91 -52.42
CA PHE A 53 21.35 -2.83 -51.84
C PHE A 53 20.01 -3.35 -51.30
N LEU A 54 19.32 -4.20 -52.07
CA LEU A 54 18.07 -4.84 -51.63
C LEU A 54 18.28 -5.71 -50.40
N SER A 55 19.34 -6.54 -50.38
CA SER A 55 19.63 -7.39 -49.23
C SER A 55 20.00 -6.58 -47.99
N TYR A 56 20.77 -5.49 -48.13
CA TYR A 56 21.04 -4.55 -47.04
C TYR A 56 19.76 -3.92 -46.48
N LEU A 57 18.87 -3.44 -47.36
CA LEU A 57 17.57 -2.89 -46.94
C LEU A 57 16.72 -3.94 -46.23
N LEU A 58 16.67 -5.16 -46.75
CA LEU A 58 15.92 -6.27 -46.15
C LEU A 58 16.45 -6.62 -44.76
N ILE A 59 17.78 -6.77 -44.61
CA ILE A 59 18.42 -7.04 -43.32
C ILE A 59 18.18 -5.89 -42.33
N ARG A 60 18.27 -4.63 -42.78
CA ARG A 60 17.99 -3.46 -41.95
C ARG A 60 16.53 -3.39 -41.53
N PHE A 61 15.60 -3.75 -42.41
CA PHE A 61 14.17 -3.82 -42.10
C PHE A 61 13.88 -4.92 -41.07
N LEU A 62 14.43 -6.13 -41.27
CA LEU A 62 14.30 -7.26 -40.34
C LEU A 62 14.93 -6.96 -38.95
N LEU A 63 16.10 -6.33 -38.92
CA LEU A 63 16.74 -5.89 -37.67
C LEU A 63 16.01 -4.72 -37.01
N GLY A 64 15.46 -3.80 -37.80
CA GLY A 64 14.64 -2.68 -37.33
C GLY A 64 13.38 -3.14 -36.63
N LEU A 65 12.71 -4.16 -37.19
CA LEU A 65 11.51 -4.77 -36.61
C LEU A 65 11.78 -5.44 -35.26
N ARG A 66 13.00 -5.94 -35.04
CA ARG A 66 13.43 -6.53 -33.75
C ARG A 66 13.95 -5.50 -32.73
N ARG A 67 14.39 -4.30 -33.15
CA ARG A 67 15.04 -3.30 -32.27
C ARG A 67 14.08 -2.26 -31.66
N THR A 68 12.81 -2.23 -32.02
CA THR A 68 11.81 -1.29 -31.44
C THR A 68 10.64 -1.94 -30.67
N PRO A 69 10.90 -2.74 -29.60
CA PRO A 69 9.92 -2.92 -28.54
C PRO A 69 10.31 -2.25 -27.21
N ALA A 70 11.58 -1.92 -26.96
CA ALA A 70 12.03 -1.47 -25.63
C ALA A 70 11.59 -0.03 -25.30
N GLY A 71 11.67 0.90 -26.25
CA GLY A 71 11.26 2.30 -26.06
C GLY A 71 9.74 2.47 -25.95
N LEU A 72 8.97 1.77 -26.79
CA LEU A 72 7.51 1.77 -26.73
C LEU A 72 6.97 1.10 -25.46
N LYS A 73 7.61 0.02 -24.98
CA LYS A 73 7.27 -0.60 -23.69
C LYS A 73 7.50 0.35 -22.51
N LYS A 74 8.60 1.11 -22.49
CA LYS A 74 8.85 2.13 -21.45
C LYS A 74 7.83 3.28 -21.48
N LEU A 75 7.47 3.77 -22.67
CA LEU A 75 6.44 4.81 -22.81
C LEU A 75 5.05 4.31 -22.39
N ASN A 76 4.71 3.05 -22.72
CA ASN A 76 3.46 2.43 -22.26
C ASN A 76 3.45 2.17 -20.74
N ALA A 77 4.56 1.74 -20.16
CA ALA A 77 4.68 1.55 -18.70
C ALA A 77 4.48 2.89 -17.96
N ASN A 78 5.12 3.96 -18.41
CA ASN A 78 4.94 5.30 -17.83
C ASN A 78 3.50 5.79 -17.98
N ARG A 79 2.86 5.58 -19.14
CA ARG A 79 1.44 5.92 -19.35
C ARG A 79 0.50 5.11 -18.45
N LYS A 80 0.79 3.83 -18.21
CA LYS A 80 0.01 2.98 -17.31
C LYS A 80 0.14 3.41 -15.84
N SER A 81 1.34 3.75 -15.39
CA SER A 81 1.55 4.28 -14.02
C SER A 81 0.83 5.61 -13.84
N THR A 82 0.94 6.55 -14.79
CA THR A 82 0.23 7.85 -14.66
C THR A 82 -1.28 7.69 -14.67
N ASN A 83 -1.84 6.80 -15.49
CA ASN A 83 -3.27 6.50 -15.49
C ASN A 83 -3.71 5.83 -14.18
N SER A 84 -2.89 4.98 -13.58
CA SER A 84 -3.18 4.36 -12.28
C SER A 84 -3.22 5.39 -11.16
N ARG A 85 -2.28 6.35 -11.16
CA ARG A 85 -2.29 7.47 -10.20
C ARG A 85 -3.53 8.33 -10.34
N LYS A 86 -3.97 8.62 -11.57
CA LYS A 86 -5.23 9.33 -11.82
C LYS A 86 -6.43 8.54 -11.33
N GLY A 87 -6.45 7.22 -11.55
CA GLY A 87 -7.50 6.33 -11.05
C GLY A 87 -7.57 6.29 -9.53
N LEU A 88 -6.42 6.22 -8.86
CA LEU A 88 -6.33 6.28 -7.40
C LEU A 88 -6.86 7.62 -6.88
N LEU A 89 -6.40 8.74 -7.43
CA LEU A 89 -6.85 10.07 -7.03
C LEU A 89 -8.37 10.23 -7.22
N GLN A 90 -8.89 9.84 -8.38
CA GLN A 90 -10.32 9.87 -8.66
C GLN A 90 -11.12 9.01 -7.67
N GLY A 91 -10.65 7.80 -7.40
CA GLY A 91 -11.28 6.90 -6.44
C GLY A 91 -11.27 7.45 -5.01
N LEU A 92 -10.19 8.14 -4.60
CA LEU A 92 -10.13 8.80 -3.29
C LEU A 92 -11.06 10.02 -3.20
N ILE A 93 -11.21 10.79 -4.28
CA ILE A 93 -12.17 11.90 -4.36
C ILE A 93 -13.60 11.35 -4.23
N GLU A 94 -13.94 10.33 -5.02
CA GLU A 94 -15.26 9.69 -4.95
C GLU A 94 -15.53 9.08 -3.57
N MET A 95 -14.51 8.52 -2.93
CA MET A 95 -14.60 8.03 -1.55
C MET A 95 -14.90 9.18 -0.58
N ALA A 96 -14.28 10.35 -0.75
CA ALA A 96 -14.55 11.53 0.08
C ALA A 96 -15.95 12.10 -0.16
N GLU A 97 -16.47 12.02 -1.38
CA GLU A 97 -17.83 12.40 -1.76
C GLU A 97 -18.90 11.39 -1.29
N GLY A 98 -18.49 10.22 -0.79
CA GLY A 98 -19.41 9.15 -0.38
C GLY A 98 -19.89 8.25 -1.53
N ASN A 99 -19.32 8.39 -2.72
CA ASN A 99 -19.60 7.57 -3.90
C ASN A 99 -18.85 6.22 -3.82
N TRP A 100 -19.11 5.42 -2.79
CA TRP A 100 -18.32 4.23 -2.43
C TRP A 100 -18.18 3.20 -3.55
N GLN A 101 -19.25 2.93 -4.30
CA GLN A 101 -19.26 1.94 -5.38
C GLN A 101 -18.38 2.38 -6.57
N LYS A 102 -18.42 3.67 -6.93
CA LYS A 102 -17.55 4.22 -7.99
C LYS A 102 -16.09 4.24 -7.50
N ALA A 103 -15.88 4.68 -6.27
CA ALA A 103 -14.58 4.71 -5.63
C ALA A 103 -13.91 3.33 -5.67
N GLU A 104 -14.61 2.29 -5.19
CA GLU A 104 -14.13 0.90 -5.22
C GLU A 104 -13.70 0.48 -6.63
N LYS A 105 -14.54 0.73 -7.64
CA LYS A 105 -14.23 0.38 -9.04
C LYS A 105 -12.96 1.09 -9.54
N HIS A 106 -12.81 2.37 -9.25
CA HIS A 106 -11.64 3.16 -9.66
C HIS A 106 -10.37 2.72 -8.92
N LEU A 107 -10.46 2.42 -7.62
CA LEU A 107 -9.36 1.96 -6.76
C LEU A 107 -8.87 0.56 -7.14
N VAL A 108 -9.78 -0.40 -7.37
CA VAL A 108 -9.40 -1.75 -7.81
C VAL A 108 -8.75 -1.69 -9.19
N ARG A 109 -9.29 -0.88 -10.10
CA ARG A 109 -8.71 -0.69 -11.43
C ARG A 109 -7.33 -0.04 -11.38
N SER A 110 -7.09 0.90 -10.46
CA SER A 110 -5.76 1.51 -10.29
C SER A 110 -4.74 0.52 -9.74
N ALA A 111 -5.15 -0.40 -8.86
CA ALA A 111 -4.24 -1.36 -8.23
C ALA A 111 -3.45 -2.21 -9.25
N GLY A 112 -4.11 -2.72 -10.30
CA GLY A 112 -3.48 -3.64 -11.26
C GLY A 112 -2.37 -3.06 -12.14
N ASN A 113 -2.22 -1.73 -12.22
CA ASN A 113 -1.16 -1.08 -13.02
C ASN A 113 -0.39 -0.01 -12.21
N SER A 114 -0.57 0.02 -10.88
CA SER A 114 0.06 0.98 -9.97
C SER A 114 1.46 0.53 -9.55
N ASP A 115 2.34 1.51 -9.34
CA ASP A 115 3.63 1.29 -8.67
C ASP A 115 3.45 0.94 -7.17
N LEU A 116 2.29 1.27 -6.59
CA LEU A 116 1.92 1.00 -5.19
C LEU A 116 0.50 0.39 -5.13
N PRO A 117 0.32 -0.90 -5.47
CA PRO A 117 -0.99 -1.56 -5.43
C PRO A 117 -1.60 -1.62 -4.03
N VAL A 118 -0.76 -1.80 -3.01
CA VAL A 118 -1.17 -1.91 -1.60
C VAL A 118 -2.07 -0.75 -1.15
N LEU A 119 -1.74 0.50 -1.53
CA LEU A 119 -2.54 1.67 -1.18
C LEU A 119 -3.93 1.66 -1.84
N SER A 120 -3.99 1.22 -3.11
CA SER A 120 -5.25 1.13 -3.84
C SER A 120 -6.16 0.07 -3.25
N TYR A 121 -5.61 -1.09 -2.88
CA TYR A 121 -6.37 -2.17 -2.24
C TYR A 121 -6.84 -1.81 -0.82
N LEU A 122 -6.00 -1.15 -0.01
CA LEU A 122 -6.42 -0.65 1.31
C LEU A 122 -7.59 0.34 1.19
N ALA A 123 -7.49 1.30 0.27
CA ALA A 123 -8.58 2.24 0.02
C ALA A 123 -9.85 1.52 -0.50
N ALA A 124 -9.70 0.52 -1.37
CA ALA A 124 -10.82 -0.30 -1.83
C ALA A 124 -11.47 -1.09 -0.68
N ALA A 125 -10.69 -1.61 0.27
CA ALA A 125 -11.20 -2.27 1.47
C ALA A 125 -12.03 -1.31 2.34
N HIS A 126 -11.59 -0.05 2.50
CA HIS A 126 -12.38 0.98 3.17
C HIS A 126 -13.70 1.29 2.42
N ALA A 127 -13.66 1.39 1.09
CA ALA A 127 -14.86 1.62 0.29
C ALA A 127 -15.83 0.43 0.37
N ALA A 128 -15.35 -0.81 0.37
CA ALA A 128 -16.16 -2.02 0.55
C ALA A 128 -16.78 -2.09 1.95
N GLN A 129 -16.03 -1.72 2.99
CA GLN A 129 -16.55 -1.62 4.35
C GLN A 129 -17.70 -0.61 4.47
N ARG A 130 -17.59 0.55 3.80
CA ARG A 130 -18.66 1.57 3.76
C ARG A 130 -19.90 1.13 3.01
N GLN A 131 -19.76 0.12 2.14
CA GLN A 131 -20.86 -0.56 1.46
C GLN A 131 -21.36 -1.78 2.24
N GLU A 132 -20.90 -1.98 3.48
CA GLU A 132 -21.28 -3.11 4.35
C GLU A 132 -21.00 -4.48 3.71
N ASN A 133 -19.93 -4.57 2.89
CA ASN A 133 -19.52 -5.80 2.22
C ASN A 133 -18.18 -6.32 2.81
N PRO A 134 -18.22 -7.15 3.86
CA PRO A 134 -17.02 -7.67 4.53
C PRO A 134 -16.24 -8.66 3.65
N ASP A 135 -16.90 -9.44 2.80
CA ASP A 135 -16.23 -10.41 1.93
C ASP A 135 -15.26 -9.71 0.95
N ARG A 136 -15.74 -8.66 0.28
CA ARG A 136 -14.90 -7.86 -0.63
C ARG A 136 -13.80 -7.11 0.12
N ARG A 137 -14.11 -6.59 1.31
CA ARG A 137 -13.11 -5.94 2.16
C ARG A 137 -11.97 -6.92 2.46
N ASP A 138 -12.28 -8.13 2.88
CA ASP A 138 -11.29 -9.13 3.26
C ASP A 138 -10.50 -9.63 2.04
N ASP A 139 -11.15 -9.74 0.88
CA ASP A 139 -10.47 -9.98 -0.39
C ASP A 139 -9.46 -8.89 -0.73
N TYR A 140 -9.82 -7.62 -0.60
CA TYR A 140 -8.90 -6.51 -0.87
C TYR A 140 -7.75 -6.44 0.15
N LEU A 141 -8.00 -6.72 1.43
CA LEU A 141 -6.94 -6.82 2.44
C LEU A 141 -5.96 -7.95 2.11
N ARG A 142 -6.46 -9.10 1.67
CA ARG A 142 -5.63 -10.21 1.19
C ARG A 142 -4.81 -9.82 -0.04
N MET A 143 -5.42 -9.17 -1.02
CA MET A 143 -4.70 -8.67 -2.21
C MET A 143 -3.64 -7.62 -1.83
N ALA A 144 -3.93 -6.75 -0.85
CA ALA A 144 -2.97 -5.79 -0.32
C ALA A 144 -1.74 -6.52 0.27
N SER A 145 -1.97 -7.55 1.09
CA SER A 145 -0.91 -8.36 1.72
C SER A 145 -0.05 -9.09 0.67
N GLN A 146 -0.68 -9.67 -0.36
CA GLN A 146 0.03 -10.31 -1.47
C GLN A 146 0.86 -9.32 -2.30
N SER A 147 0.39 -8.08 -2.43
CA SER A 147 1.06 -7.06 -3.25
C SER A 147 2.30 -6.46 -2.59
N ASP A 148 2.34 -6.38 -1.25
CA ASP A 148 3.49 -5.91 -0.50
C ASP A 148 3.57 -6.58 0.88
N PRO A 149 4.27 -7.73 0.98
CA PRO A 149 4.46 -8.44 2.24
C PRO A 149 5.19 -7.62 3.32
N LYS A 150 5.97 -6.59 2.94
CA LYS A 150 6.67 -5.74 3.92
C LYS A 150 5.72 -4.78 4.64
N ALA A 151 4.53 -4.55 4.09
CA ALA A 151 3.51 -3.69 4.66
C ALA A 151 2.55 -4.44 5.61
N GLU A 152 2.85 -5.68 5.99
CA GLU A 152 1.99 -6.55 6.82
C GLU A 152 1.46 -5.86 8.08
N VAL A 153 2.32 -5.19 8.85
CA VAL A 153 1.89 -4.47 10.06
C VAL A 153 0.89 -3.35 9.75
N ALA A 154 1.12 -2.59 8.68
CA ALA A 154 0.23 -1.50 8.28
C ALA A 154 -1.13 -2.03 7.78
N ILE A 155 -1.12 -3.13 7.03
CA ILE A 155 -2.33 -3.79 6.53
C ILE A 155 -3.13 -4.39 7.69
N GLY A 156 -2.48 -5.08 8.62
CA GLY A 156 -3.13 -5.63 9.80
C GLY A 156 -3.72 -4.54 10.71
N LEU A 157 -3.04 -3.39 10.84
CA LEU A 157 -3.61 -2.25 11.58
C LEU A 157 -4.88 -1.72 10.90
N ALA A 158 -4.88 -1.57 9.58
CA ALA A 158 -6.06 -1.17 8.83
C ALA A 158 -7.20 -2.20 8.98
N GLN A 159 -6.88 -3.50 8.89
CA GLN A 159 -7.82 -4.58 9.12
C GLN A 159 -8.46 -4.52 10.51
N ALA A 160 -7.64 -4.38 11.56
CA ALA A 160 -8.12 -4.27 12.93
C ALA A 160 -9.05 -3.06 13.11
N GLU A 161 -8.70 -1.89 12.55
CA GLU A 161 -9.59 -0.72 12.62
C GLU A 161 -10.93 -0.95 11.92
N LEU A 162 -10.93 -1.60 10.75
CA LEU A 162 -12.15 -1.93 10.01
C LEU A 162 -13.03 -2.92 10.79
N GLN A 163 -12.43 -3.93 11.40
CA GLN A 163 -13.12 -4.91 12.26
C GLN A 163 -13.72 -4.23 13.49
N ILE A 164 -12.97 -3.37 14.19
CA ILE A 164 -13.47 -2.60 15.35
C ILE A 164 -14.67 -1.75 14.96
N ARG A 165 -14.61 -1.03 13.83
CA ARG A 165 -15.74 -0.22 13.33
C ARG A 165 -16.96 -1.07 12.99
N SER A 166 -16.75 -2.31 12.56
CA SER A 166 -17.79 -3.29 12.26
C SER A 166 -18.32 -4.02 13.50
N LYS A 167 -17.81 -3.72 14.70
CA LYS A 167 -18.07 -4.47 15.94
C LYS A 167 -17.68 -5.95 15.88
N GLN A 168 -16.75 -6.31 14.98
CA GLN A 168 -16.11 -7.63 14.88
C GLN A 168 -14.97 -7.69 15.90
N PHE A 169 -15.33 -7.67 17.19
CA PHE A 169 -14.36 -7.45 18.27
C PHE A 169 -13.43 -8.64 18.48
N GLU A 170 -13.92 -9.87 18.32
CA GLU A 170 -13.10 -11.08 18.48
C GLU A 170 -12.06 -11.19 17.35
N GLU A 171 -12.47 -10.92 16.12
CA GLU A 171 -11.58 -10.92 14.95
C GLU A 171 -10.55 -9.79 15.04
N ALA A 172 -10.97 -8.62 15.52
CA ALA A 172 -10.06 -7.51 15.81
C ALA A 172 -9.05 -7.88 16.90
N LEU A 173 -9.47 -8.59 17.94
CA LEU A 173 -8.60 -9.01 19.04
C LEU A 173 -7.53 -9.98 18.53
N ALA A 174 -7.94 -11.00 17.78
CA ALA A 174 -7.02 -11.96 17.16
C ALA A 174 -5.99 -11.25 16.25
N THR A 175 -6.46 -10.31 15.42
CA THR A 175 -5.60 -9.53 14.52
C THR A 175 -4.60 -8.68 15.31
N LEU A 176 -5.05 -7.97 16.36
CA LEU A 176 -4.17 -7.13 17.17
C LEU A 176 -3.19 -7.92 18.02
N GLN A 177 -3.57 -9.09 18.55
CA GLN A 177 -2.67 -9.98 19.27
C GLN A 177 -1.57 -10.52 18.36
N HIS A 178 -1.92 -10.88 17.13
CA HIS A 178 -0.93 -11.26 16.12
C HIS A 178 0.06 -10.12 15.85
N LEU A 179 -0.44 -8.90 15.65
CA LEU A 179 0.40 -7.72 15.44
C LEU A 179 1.26 -7.37 16.66
N GLU A 180 0.74 -7.56 17.87
CA GLU A 180 1.50 -7.36 19.11
C GLU A 180 2.66 -8.36 19.21
N SER A 181 2.47 -9.62 18.78
CA SER A 181 3.54 -10.61 18.74
C SER A 181 4.66 -10.25 17.75
N GLN A 182 4.29 -9.66 16.61
CA GLN A 182 5.24 -9.22 15.58
C GLN A 182 5.94 -7.91 15.94
N ALA A 183 5.22 -6.97 16.54
CA ALA A 183 5.71 -5.63 16.88
C ALA A 183 5.29 -5.19 18.31
N PRO A 184 5.86 -5.79 19.39
CA PRO A 184 5.42 -5.55 20.77
C PRO A 184 5.58 -4.10 21.27
N LYS A 185 6.47 -3.33 20.63
CA LYS A 185 6.75 -1.92 20.97
C LYS A 185 5.93 -0.93 20.13
N HIS A 186 5.05 -1.40 19.24
CA HIS A 186 4.28 -0.54 18.35
C HIS A 186 3.17 0.19 19.12
N ARG A 187 3.38 1.47 19.41
CA ARG A 187 2.46 2.31 20.21
C ARG A 187 1.02 2.24 19.70
N PHE A 188 0.81 2.29 18.40
CA PHE A 188 -0.53 2.28 17.82
C PHE A 188 -1.27 0.94 18.03
N VAL A 189 -0.56 -0.19 18.11
CA VAL A 189 -1.18 -1.50 18.39
C VAL A 189 -1.71 -1.50 19.83
N LYS A 190 -0.90 -1.06 20.80
CA LYS A 190 -1.32 -0.91 22.19
C LYS A 190 -2.52 0.04 22.36
N LYS A 191 -2.54 1.13 21.57
CA LYS A 191 -3.68 2.06 21.54
C LYS A 191 -4.98 1.36 21.12
N LEU A 192 -4.93 0.58 20.04
CA LEU A 192 -6.09 -0.13 19.52
C LEU A 192 -6.53 -1.26 20.46
N LEU A 193 -5.59 -2.02 21.04
CA LEU A 193 -5.88 -3.03 22.07
C LEU A 193 -6.61 -2.42 23.26
N ALA A 194 -6.14 -1.28 23.77
CA ALA A 194 -6.79 -0.60 24.89
C ALA A 194 -8.22 -0.15 24.56
N ARG A 195 -8.44 0.41 23.36
CA ARG A 195 -9.78 0.77 22.87
C ARG A 195 -10.66 -0.46 22.72
N LEU A 196 -10.13 -1.56 22.19
CA LEU A 196 -10.87 -2.79 21.99
C LEU A 196 -11.29 -3.41 23.33
N HIS A 197 -10.37 -3.54 24.29
CA HIS A 197 -10.69 -4.03 25.63
C HIS A 197 -11.71 -3.14 26.35
N TYR A 198 -11.64 -1.81 26.14
CA TYR A 198 -12.64 -0.89 26.64
C TYR A 198 -14.05 -1.17 26.07
N GLU A 199 -14.17 -1.35 24.75
CA GLU A 199 -15.45 -1.65 24.08
C GLU A 199 -15.99 -3.03 24.48
N MET A 200 -15.11 -4.04 24.62
CA MET A 200 -15.46 -5.39 25.08
C MET A 200 -15.73 -5.47 26.59
N LYS A 201 -15.53 -4.37 27.34
CA LYS A 201 -15.61 -4.34 28.81
C LYS A 201 -14.65 -5.35 29.50
N ASN A 202 -13.53 -5.65 28.86
CA ASN A 202 -12.48 -6.49 29.41
C ASN A 202 -11.55 -5.63 30.28
N TRP A 203 -12.00 -5.35 31.51
CA TRP A 203 -11.34 -4.43 32.42
C TRP A 203 -9.99 -4.96 32.93
N ASP A 204 -9.83 -6.26 33.06
CA ASP A 204 -8.58 -6.87 33.55
C ASP A 204 -7.44 -6.67 32.55
N ALA A 205 -7.70 -6.94 31.26
CA ALA A 205 -6.73 -6.68 30.20
C ALA A 205 -6.47 -5.18 29.99
N LEU A 206 -7.49 -4.33 30.17
CA LEU A 206 -7.30 -2.88 30.10
C LEU A 206 -6.42 -2.36 31.24
N LYS A 207 -6.60 -2.91 32.47
CA LYS A 207 -5.79 -2.56 33.64
C LYS A 207 -4.30 -2.80 33.41
N THR A 208 -3.94 -3.91 32.77
CA THR A 208 -2.53 -4.24 32.51
C THR A 208 -1.90 -3.30 31.48
N LEU A 209 -2.69 -2.73 30.56
CA LEU A 209 -2.20 -1.82 29.52
C LEU A 209 -2.07 -0.37 29.99
N ILE A 210 -2.89 0.10 30.94
CA ILE A 210 -2.91 1.49 31.40
C ILE A 210 -1.52 2.04 31.80
N PRO A 211 -0.70 1.35 32.61
CA PRO A 211 0.63 1.85 33.00
C PRO A 211 1.54 2.11 31.79
N ASP A 212 1.50 1.20 30.81
CA ASP A 212 2.27 1.31 29.57
C ASP A 212 1.77 2.47 28.71
N LEU A 213 0.46 2.63 28.56
CA LEU A 213 -0.15 3.73 27.81
C LEU A 213 0.24 5.09 28.40
N ARG A 214 0.27 5.19 29.73
CA ARG A 214 0.69 6.39 30.46
C ARG A 214 2.17 6.68 30.22
N LYS A 215 3.03 5.69 30.41
CA LYS A 215 4.49 5.83 30.24
C LYS A 215 4.88 6.22 28.83
N GLN A 216 4.19 5.67 27.82
CA GLN A 216 4.49 5.91 26.41
C GLN A 216 3.71 7.09 25.80
N GLN A 217 2.83 7.75 26.56
CA GLN A 217 1.96 8.84 26.10
C GLN A 217 1.23 8.51 24.78
N THR A 218 0.73 7.27 24.69
CA THR A 218 0.17 6.73 23.43
C THR A 218 -1.26 7.21 23.18
N VAL A 219 -1.97 7.58 24.24
CA VAL A 219 -3.34 8.10 24.22
C VAL A 219 -3.38 9.49 24.83
N THR A 220 -4.42 10.26 24.51
CA THR A 220 -4.61 11.57 25.14
C THR A 220 -4.89 11.40 26.64
N GLU A 221 -4.57 12.40 27.47
CA GLU A 221 -4.88 12.36 28.90
C GLU A 221 -6.37 12.13 29.18
N LYS A 222 -7.24 12.70 28.33
CA LYS A 222 -8.69 12.48 28.40
C LYS A 222 -9.08 11.03 28.12
N GLU A 223 -8.49 10.40 27.11
CA GLU A 223 -8.72 8.97 26.83
C GLU A 223 -8.18 8.09 27.94
N LEU A 224 -6.99 8.40 28.46
CA LEU A 224 -6.39 7.67 29.58
C LEU A 224 -7.28 7.72 30.82
N LEU A 225 -7.74 8.91 31.20
CA LEU A 225 -8.65 9.11 32.32
C LEU A 225 -9.97 8.35 32.11
N LYS A 226 -10.50 8.33 30.88
CA LYS A 226 -11.70 7.55 30.53
C LYS A 226 -11.47 6.05 30.77
N PHE A 227 -10.34 5.50 30.34
CA PHE A 227 -10.00 4.08 30.54
C PHE A 227 -9.77 3.75 32.01
N GLU A 228 -9.03 4.59 32.74
CA GLU A 228 -8.81 4.45 34.18
C GLU A 228 -10.12 4.47 34.95
N THR A 229 -10.99 5.46 34.68
CA THR A 229 -12.27 5.63 35.37
C THR A 229 -13.19 4.44 35.15
N ALA A 230 -13.31 3.96 33.91
CA ALA A 230 -14.16 2.80 33.63
C ALA A 230 -13.63 1.51 34.26
N THR A 231 -12.32 1.27 34.17
CA THR A 231 -11.68 0.09 34.77
C THR A 231 -11.85 0.10 36.29
N TYR A 232 -11.57 1.24 36.92
CA TYR A 232 -11.69 1.40 38.37
C TYR A 232 -13.15 1.29 38.84
N ALA A 233 -14.08 1.94 38.15
CA ALA A 233 -15.49 1.86 38.47
C ALA A 233 -16.03 0.43 38.36
N ALA A 234 -15.55 -0.35 37.38
CA ALA A 234 -15.94 -1.75 37.25
C ALA A 234 -15.40 -2.60 38.40
N GLN A 235 -14.13 -2.42 38.80
CA GLN A 235 -13.53 -3.13 39.93
C GLN A 235 -14.25 -2.83 41.25
N LEU A 236 -14.54 -1.56 41.53
CA LEU A 236 -15.29 -1.18 42.73
C LEU A 236 -16.73 -1.74 42.76
N ARG A 237 -17.35 -1.95 41.59
CA ARG A 237 -18.68 -2.57 41.56
C ARG A 237 -18.64 -4.03 41.97
N GLN A 238 -17.55 -4.73 41.66
CA GLN A 238 -17.35 -6.16 41.92
C GLN A 238 -16.80 -6.46 43.31
N THR A 239 -16.41 -5.46 44.11
CA THR A 239 -15.97 -5.71 45.49
C THR A 239 -17.14 -6.06 46.40
N ASP A 240 -16.91 -7.07 47.25
CA ASP A 240 -17.89 -7.53 48.25
C ASP A 240 -17.53 -7.06 49.66
N SER A 241 -16.34 -6.48 49.85
CA SER A 241 -15.91 -5.96 51.14
C SER A 241 -15.38 -4.52 51.10
N LEU A 242 -15.51 -3.84 52.23
CA LEU A 242 -14.92 -2.52 52.45
C LEU A 242 -13.40 -2.58 52.36
N LYS A 243 -12.76 -3.64 52.88
CA LYS A 243 -11.30 -3.81 52.85
C LYS A 243 -10.75 -3.89 51.42
N GLU A 244 -11.42 -4.61 50.54
CA GLU A 244 -11.05 -4.67 49.11
C GLU A 244 -11.21 -3.31 48.44
N THR A 245 -12.32 -2.62 48.72
CA THR A 245 -12.61 -1.29 48.18
C THR A 245 -11.51 -0.29 48.56
N GLU A 246 -11.08 -0.29 49.82
CA GLU A 246 -9.98 0.53 50.30
C GLU A 246 -8.63 0.13 49.69
N SER A 247 -8.38 -1.17 49.53
CA SER A 247 -7.16 -1.68 48.89
C SER A 247 -7.04 -1.20 47.44
N ILE A 248 -8.13 -1.27 46.66
CA ILE A 248 -8.16 -0.80 45.27
C ILE A 248 -7.91 0.72 45.23
N TRP A 249 -8.53 1.50 46.13
CA TRP A 249 -8.26 2.94 46.23
C TRP A 249 -6.80 3.27 46.58
N GLN A 250 -6.19 2.53 47.51
CA GLN A 250 -4.79 2.70 47.89
C GLN A 250 -3.82 2.31 46.76
N SER A 251 -4.22 1.38 45.88
CA SER A 251 -3.41 0.98 44.72
C SER A 251 -3.30 2.05 43.63
N LEU A 252 -4.19 3.05 43.64
CA LEU A 252 -4.15 4.16 42.68
C LEU A 252 -3.00 5.13 42.99
N SER A 253 -2.39 5.66 41.94
CA SER A 253 -1.41 6.73 42.08
C SER A 253 -2.04 7.97 42.75
N LYS A 254 -1.20 8.83 43.33
CA LYS A 254 -1.66 10.07 43.95
C LYS A 254 -2.41 10.95 42.94
N ASP A 255 -1.93 11.02 41.70
CA ASP A 255 -2.54 11.81 40.63
C ASP A 255 -3.93 11.28 40.26
N SER A 256 -4.09 9.95 40.14
CA SER A 256 -5.40 9.34 39.86
C SER A 256 -6.38 9.53 41.02
N ARG A 257 -5.92 9.53 42.28
CA ARG A 257 -6.78 9.81 43.45
C ARG A 257 -7.29 11.25 43.51
N ASN A 258 -6.53 12.20 42.97
CA ASN A 258 -6.94 13.61 42.90
C ASN A 258 -7.96 13.89 41.79
N GLN A 259 -8.24 12.92 40.90
CA GLN A 259 -9.22 13.08 39.84
C GLN A 259 -10.64 12.99 40.41
N PRO A 260 -11.48 14.04 40.27
CA PRO A 260 -12.83 14.06 40.86
C PRO A 260 -13.72 12.91 40.38
N GLN A 261 -13.55 12.51 39.12
CA GLN A 261 -14.33 11.42 38.50
C GLN A 261 -14.06 10.07 39.17
N LEU A 262 -12.80 9.80 39.53
CA LEU A 262 -12.39 8.57 40.22
C LEU A 262 -12.82 8.60 41.69
N ALA A 263 -12.62 9.73 42.37
CA ALA A 263 -13.02 9.93 43.76
C ALA A 263 -14.53 9.72 43.97
N GLN A 264 -15.36 10.18 43.02
CA GLN A 264 -16.81 9.98 43.07
C GLN A 264 -17.21 8.50 43.12
N HIS A 265 -16.54 7.65 42.33
CA HIS A 265 -16.80 6.20 42.35
C HIS A 265 -16.42 5.57 43.68
N TYR A 266 -15.31 6.01 44.27
CA TYR A 266 -14.89 5.54 45.60
C TYR A 266 -15.87 5.96 46.70
N PHE A 267 -16.34 7.21 46.73
CA PHE A 267 -17.32 7.67 47.70
C PHE A 267 -18.66 6.92 47.58
N LYS A 268 -19.11 6.63 46.35
CA LYS A 268 -20.29 5.79 46.12
C LYS A 268 -20.09 4.37 46.68
N ALA A 269 -18.89 3.81 46.54
CA ALA A 269 -18.57 2.50 47.11
C ALA A 269 -18.56 2.53 48.64
N LEU A 270 -17.99 3.57 49.27
CA LEU A 270 -18.03 3.74 50.74
C LEU A 270 -19.46 3.82 51.28
N ILE A 271 -20.31 4.63 50.64
CA ILE A 271 -21.73 4.76 51.02
C ILE A 271 -22.45 3.41 50.91
N ARG A 272 -22.16 2.61 49.86
CA ARG A 272 -22.73 1.26 49.68
C ARG A 272 -22.42 0.33 50.86
N PHE A 273 -21.26 0.49 51.49
CA PHE A 273 -20.84 -0.30 52.65
C PHE A 273 -21.16 0.36 54.00
N GLY A 274 -21.96 1.44 54.02
CA GLY A 274 -22.40 2.10 55.25
C GLY A 274 -21.41 3.14 55.82
N GLU A 275 -20.30 3.41 55.14
CA GLU A 275 -19.23 4.32 55.59
C GLU A 275 -19.47 5.77 55.12
N SER A 276 -20.69 6.27 55.29
CA SER A 276 -21.10 7.60 54.79
C SER A 276 -20.36 8.75 55.49
N GLU A 277 -20.08 8.65 56.80
CA GLU A 277 -19.32 9.65 57.55
C GLU A 277 -17.88 9.77 57.03
N LYS A 278 -17.25 8.63 56.77
CA LYS A 278 -15.90 8.57 56.19
C LYS A 278 -15.87 9.15 54.78
N ALA A 279 -16.89 8.87 53.97
CA ALA A 279 -17.04 9.44 52.64
C ALA A 279 -17.18 10.98 52.69
N GLU A 280 -17.98 11.51 53.62
CA GLU A 280 -18.17 12.95 53.79
C GLU A 280 -16.87 13.66 54.21
N GLN A 281 -16.14 13.11 55.19
CA GLN A 281 -14.87 13.67 55.64
C GLN A 281 -13.83 13.74 54.51
N LEU A 282 -13.74 12.69 53.70
CA LEU A 282 -12.82 12.64 52.56
C LEU A 282 -13.26 13.57 51.42
N LEU A 283 -14.57 13.70 51.17
CA LEU A 283 -15.10 14.63 50.19
C LEU A 283 -14.78 16.08 50.55
N ARG A 284 -15.01 16.48 51.81
CA ARG A 284 -14.68 17.83 52.30
C ARG A 284 -13.19 18.13 52.14
N LYS A 285 -12.31 17.16 52.43
CA LYS A 285 -10.86 17.29 52.23
C LYS A 285 -10.45 17.42 50.76
N SER A 286 -11.26 16.91 49.82
CA SER A 286 -10.98 16.99 48.38
C SER A 286 -11.48 18.28 47.71
N LEU A 287 -12.35 19.03 48.40
CA LEU A 287 -12.93 20.29 47.93
C LEU A 287 -12.20 21.53 48.46
N ASN A 288 -11.43 21.37 49.54
CA ASN A 288 -10.57 22.40 50.13
C ASN A 288 -9.15 22.31 49.56
#